data_AF-A0A9P7AG66-F1
#
_entry.id   AF-A0A9P7AG66-F1
#
_cell.length_a   1.000
_cell.length_b   1.000
_cell.length_c   1.000
_cell.angle_alpha   90.00
_cell.angle_beta   90.00
_cell.angle_gamma   90.00
#
_symmetry.space_group_name_H-M   'P 1'
#
loop_
_entity.id
_entity.type
_entity.pdbx_description
1 polymer ?
#
loop_
_entity_poly.entity_id
_entity_poly.type
_entity_poly.pdbx_seq_one_letter_code
_entity_poly.pdbx_strand_id
1 'polypeptide(L)'
;MGLAADDGTLAYLQKITGNRSLAHILAYTARAFSSDEAEKLGLVSKVVQGGKDGVVTVQLAKGIASKSPVVVTGTKRLQGSQV
;
A
#
# COMPACT_ATOMS: atom_id res chain seq x y z
N MET A 1 -8.01 22.75 -0.39
CA MET A 1 -6.93 23.32 0.45
C MET A 1 -5.73 23.57 -0.45
N GLY A 2 -5.28 24.81 -0.58
CA GLY A 2 -4.18 25.19 -1.49
C GLY A 2 -2.79 24.79 -1.01
N LEU A 3 -2.66 23.62 -0.36
CA LEU A 3 -1.38 23.05 0.08
C LEU A 3 -1.16 21.73 -0.65
N ALA A 4 0.06 21.53 -1.16
CA ALA A 4 0.53 20.22 -1.53
C ALA A 4 0.68 19.37 -0.25
N ALA A 5 0.37 18.07 -0.30
CA ALA A 5 0.51 17.18 0.85
C ALA A 5 2.00 17.14 1.29
N ASP A 6 2.32 17.76 2.42
CA ASP A 6 3.71 18.11 2.78
C ASP A 6 4.43 17.08 3.68
N ASP A 7 3.70 16.18 4.34
CA ASP A 7 4.29 15.15 5.22
C ASP A 7 4.76 13.89 4.44
N GLY A 8 5.31 14.10 3.25
CA GLY A 8 5.81 13.02 2.40
C GLY A 8 4.75 12.11 1.78
N THR A 9 3.45 12.39 1.98
CA THR A 9 2.36 11.59 1.39
C THR A 9 2.48 11.53 -0.13
N LEU A 10 2.81 12.64 -0.80
CA LEU A 10 2.94 12.64 -2.26
C LEU A 10 4.17 11.87 -2.74
N ALA A 11 5.30 12.02 -2.05
CA ALA A 11 6.53 11.29 -2.34
C ALA A 11 6.38 9.78 -2.09
N TYR A 12 5.70 9.41 -1.00
CA TYR A 12 5.46 8.02 -0.64
C TYR A 12 4.41 7.39 -1.55
N LEU A 13 3.29 8.07 -1.83
CA LEU A 13 2.23 7.59 -2.71
C LEU A 13 2.77 7.28 -4.11
N GLN A 14 3.58 8.17 -4.68
CA GLN A 14 4.20 7.94 -6.00
C GLN A 14 5.20 6.76 -6.02
N LYS A 15 5.78 6.41 -4.86
CA LYS A 15 6.75 5.33 -4.70
C LYS A 15 6.09 3.97 -4.49
N ILE A 16 4.95 3.92 -3.79
CA ILE A 16 4.26 2.66 -3.49
C ILE A 16 3.19 2.29 -4.52
N THR A 17 2.70 3.24 -5.31
CA THR A 17 1.63 2.98 -6.28
C THR A 17 2.19 2.56 -7.64
N GLY A 18 1.50 1.61 -8.28
CA GLY A 18 1.88 1.12 -9.61
C GLY A 18 1.44 2.06 -10.73
N ASN A 19 0.36 2.82 -10.52
CA ASN A 19 -0.23 3.69 -11.54
C ASN A 19 0.00 5.18 -11.21
N ARG A 20 1.13 5.71 -11.68
CA ARG A 20 1.52 7.12 -11.48
C ARG A 20 0.50 8.10 -12.08
N SER A 21 -0.07 7.78 -13.25
CA SER A 21 -1.05 8.65 -13.91
C SER A 21 -2.28 8.85 -13.02
N LEU A 22 -2.84 7.76 -12.49
CA LEU A 22 -3.98 7.82 -11.58
C LEU A 22 -3.60 8.55 -10.28
N ALA A 23 -2.42 8.28 -9.72
CA ALA A 23 -1.93 8.99 -8.52
C ALA A 23 -1.85 10.51 -8.72
N HIS A 24 -1.39 10.98 -9.87
CA HIS A 24 -1.36 12.41 -10.21
C HIS A 24 -2.76 13.01 -10.31
N ILE A 25 -3.69 12.31 -10.96
CA ILE A 25 -5.08 12.77 -11.07
C ILE A 25 -5.69 12.92 -9.66
N LEU A 26 -5.50 11.95 -8.77
CA LEU A 26 -6.01 12.04 -7.40
C LEU A 26 -5.36 13.19 -6.61
N ALA A 27 -4.04 13.39 -6.78
CA ALA A 27 -3.33 14.50 -6.14
C ALA A 27 -3.81 15.88 -6.61
N TYR A 28 -4.09 16.05 -7.91
CA TYR A 28 -4.54 17.33 -8.45
C TYR A 28 -6.02 17.63 -8.19
N THR A 29 -6.85 16.59 -8.14
CA THR A 29 -8.31 16.77 -7.99
C THR A 29 -8.77 16.70 -6.53
N ALA A 30 -7.95 16.15 -5.63
CA ALA A 30 -8.28 15.92 -4.22
C ALA A 30 -9.61 15.18 -4.00
N ARG A 31 -10.08 14.41 -4.99
CA ARG A 31 -11.35 13.67 -4.89
C ARG A 31 -11.19 12.39 -4.06
N ALA A 32 -12.30 11.92 -3.51
CA ALA A 32 -12.37 10.58 -2.92
C ALA A 32 -12.33 9.49 -4.01
N PHE A 33 -11.90 8.29 -3.61
CA PHE A 33 -11.84 7.09 -4.44
C PHE A 33 -12.29 5.86 -3.64
N SER A 34 -12.78 4.82 -4.34
CA SER A 34 -13.28 3.60 -3.72
C SER A 34 -12.17 2.62 -3.37
N SER A 35 -12.49 1.58 -2.59
CA SER A 35 -11.58 0.46 -2.32
C SER A 35 -11.09 -0.23 -3.60
N ASP A 36 -11.97 -0.42 -4.59
CA ASP A 36 -11.59 -1.04 -5.88
C ASP A 36 -10.60 -0.17 -6.65
N GLU A 37 -10.75 1.15 -6.57
CA GLU A 37 -9.83 2.09 -7.18
C GLU A 37 -8.48 2.10 -6.45
N ALA A 38 -8.48 1.95 -5.11
CA ALA A 38 -7.27 1.79 -4.31
C ALA A 38 -6.47 0.54 -4.71
N GLU A 39 -7.15 -0.57 -5.03
CA GLU A 39 -6.51 -1.80 -5.50
C GLU A 39 -5.90 -1.61 -6.89
N LYS A 40 -6.63 -0.97 -7.82
CA LYS A 40 -6.14 -0.64 -9.16
C LYS A 40 -4.95 0.33 -9.13
N LEU A 41 -4.92 1.22 -8.15
CA LEU A 41 -3.80 2.13 -7.91
C LEU A 41 -2.56 1.36 -7.41
N GLY A 42 -2.74 0.15 -6.88
CA GLY A 42 -1.70 -0.62 -6.18
C GLY A 42 -1.44 -0.11 -4.75
N LEU A 43 -2.33 0.76 -4.23
CA LEU A 43 -2.23 1.29 -2.87
C LEU A 43 -2.58 0.21 -1.83
N VAL A 44 -3.50 -0.69 -2.19
CA VAL A 44 -3.82 -1.90 -1.40
C VAL A 44 -3.61 -3.14 -2.26
N SER A 45 -3.14 -4.23 -1.66
CA SER A 45 -2.84 -5.47 -2.41
C SER A 45 -4.06 -6.33 -2.71
N LYS A 46 -5.13 -6.20 -1.93
CA LYS A 46 -6.38 -6.95 -2.11
C LYS A 46 -7.53 -6.27 -1.40
N VAL A 47 -8.66 -6.12 -2.07
CA VAL A 47 -9.94 -5.75 -1.45
C VAL A 47 -10.69 -7.03 -1.07
N VAL A 48 -11.22 -7.06 0.15
CA VAL A 48 -12.04 -8.17 0.65
C VAL A 48 -13.39 -7.63 1.08
N GLN A 49 -14.45 -8.43 0.90
CA GLN A 49 -15.75 -8.08 1.46
C GLN A 49 -15.64 -8.09 2.99
N GLY A 50 -16.14 -7.04 3.63
CA GLY A 50 -16.07 -6.89 5.09
C GLY A 50 -16.79 -8.04 5.81
N GLY A 51 -16.37 -8.34 7.03
CA GLY A 51 -16.95 -9.40 7.86
C GLY A 51 -15.89 -10.26 8.53
N LYS A 52 -16.27 -11.49 8.93
CA LYS A 52 -15.34 -12.46 9.54
C LYS A 52 -14.17 -12.86 8.61
N ASP A 53 -14.23 -12.51 7.32
CA ASP A 53 -13.15 -12.71 6.34
C ASP A 53 -11.93 -11.79 6.52
N GLY A 54 -11.95 -10.87 7.50
CA GLY A 54 -10.72 -10.22 7.99
C GLY A 54 -9.64 -11.21 8.46
N VAL A 55 -10.03 -12.48 8.65
CA VAL A 55 -9.16 -13.65 8.88
C VAL A 55 -8.08 -13.83 7.79
N VAL A 56 -8.27 -13.34 6.56
CA VAL A 56 -7.24 -13.40 5.50
C VAL A 56 -5.93 -12.74 5.96
N THR A 57 -6.02 -11.61 6.67
CA THR A 57 -4.83 -10.91 7.19
C THR A 57 -4.10 -11.73 8.27
N VAL A 58 -4.86 -12.41 9.13
CA VAL A 58 -4.33 -13.25 10.21
C VAL A 58 -3.66 -14.50 9.63
N GLN A 59 -4.25 -15.12 8.61
CA GLN A 59 -3.64 -16.27 7.92
C GLN A 59 -2.35 -15.87 7.23
N LEU A 60 -2.32 -14.73 6.55
CA LEU A 60 -1.10 -14.20 5.93
C LEU A 60 -0.02 -13.92 6.98
N ALA A 61 -0.37 -13.29 8.09
CA ALA A 61 0.56 -13.02 9.19
C ALA A 61 1.13 -14.30 9.78
N LYS A 62 0.29 -15.33 10.01
CA LYS A 62 0.75 -16.68 10.43
C LYS A 62 1.68 -17.31 9.40
N GLY A 63 1.38 -17.17 8.11
CA GLY A 63 2.24 -17.62 7.02
C GLY A 63 3.63 -16.98 7.05
N ILE A 64 3.70 -15.66 7.28
CA ILE A 64 4.98 -14.94 7.42
C ILE A 64 5.70 -15.36 8.71
N ALA A 65 4.99 -15.47 9.83
CA ALA A 65 5.55 -15.84 11.12
C ALA A 65 6.10 -17.29 11.15
N SER A 66 5.63 -18.16 10.26
CA SER A 66 6.17 -19.52 10.09
C SER A 66 7.58 -19.56 9.45
N LYS A 67 8.06 -18.44 8.90
CA LYS A 67 9.36 -18.34 8.22
C LYS A 67 10.44 -17.88 9.21
N SER A 68 11.70 -18.12 8.86
CA SER A 68 12.83 -17.64 9.67
C SER A 68 12.78 -16.11 9.82
N PRO A 69 12.79 -15.56 11.06
CA PRO A 69 12.71 -14.12 11.29
C PRO A 69 13.90 -13.37 10.70
N VAL A 70 15.06 -14.02 10.62
CA VAL A 70 16.27 -13.46 9.97
C VAL A 70 16.03 -13.27 8.47
N VAL A 71 15.41 -14.24 7.81
CA VAL A 71 15.11 -14.16 6.37
C VAL A 71 14.06 -13.08 6.12
N VAL A 72 12.96 -13.06 6.87
CA VAL A 72 11.89 -12.06 6.69
C VAL A 72 12.42 -10.63 6.89
N THR A 73 13.19 -10.41 7.96
CA THR A 73 13.77 -9.10 8.27
C THR A 73 14.84 -8.72 7.24
N GLY A 74 15.68 -9.67 6.83
CA GLY A 74 16.68 -9.48 5.78
C GLY A 74 16.06 -9.08 4.45
N THR A 75 15.04 -9.81 3.98
CA THR A 75 14.32 -9.50 2.75
C THR A 75 13.69 -8.10 2.79
N LYS A 76 13.06 -7.71 3.91
CA LYS A 76 12.47 -6.37 4.06
C LYS A 76 13.54 -5.27 4.01
N ARG A 77 14.69 -5.47 4.65
CA ARG A 77 15.80 -4.50 4.62
C ARG A 77 16.35 -4.32 3.22
N LEU A 78 16.57 -5.41 2.48
CA LEU A 78 17.08 -5.36 1.11
C LEU A 78 16.10 -4.69 0.14
N GLN A 79 14.80 -4.92 0.29
CA GLN A 79 13.77 -4.23 -0.50
C GLN A 79 13.68 -2.73 -0.14
N GLY A 80 13.85 -2.39 1.14
CA GLY A 80 13.79 -1.01 1.62
C GLY A 80 15.01 -0.16 1.27
N SER A 81 16.18 -0.77 1.06
CA SER A 81 17.42 -0.06 0.74
C SER A 81 17.57 0.36 -0.72
N GLN A 82 16.70 -0.10 -1.63
CA GLN A 82 16.70 0.30 -3.05
C GLN A 82 15.91 1.57 -3.32
N VAL A 83 15.52 2.32 -2.29
CA VAL A 83 14.57 3.43 -2.43
C VAL A 83 14.87 4.62 -1.55
#